data_AF-A0A6G0WP25-F1
#
_entry.id   AF-A0A6G0WP25-F1
#
_cell.length_a   1.000
_cell.length_b   1.000
_cell.length_c   1.000
_cell.angle_alpha   90.00
_cell.angle_beta   90.00
_cell.angle_gamma   90.00
#
_symmetry.space_group_name_H-M   'P 1'
#
loop_
_entity.id
_entity.type
_entity.pdbx_description
1 polymer ?
#
loop_
_entity_poly.entity_id
_entity_poly.type
_entity_poly.pdbx_seq_one_letter_code
_entity_poly.pdbx_strand_id
1 'polypeptide(L)'
;MARNIRASGTPDDIPIVVLVTNDVPNHILQRLIDAKTVPIQIEPWRRAGVSDLTWVDSLAKLRIFEERGYERVIYLDSDAWLHRNLDHLFAMAGDAVLWAPRAYYLGEKYQFGSTLLVITPSNALFDKIQEATKNAPKPEYFDMDVLNDLWH
;
A
#
# COMPACT_ATOMS: atom_id res chain seq x y z
N MET A 1 -1.66 -14.98 1.62
CA MET A 1 -0.50 -14.09 1.79
C MET A 1 0.24 -14.28 3.12
N ALA A 2 -0.29 -13.87 4.28
CA ALA A 2 0.47 -13.79 5.55
C ALA A 2 1.23 -15.06 5.97
N ARG A 3 0.59 -16.24 5.88
CA ARG A 3 1.25 -17.52 6.17
C ARG A 3 2.47 -17.78 5.28
N ASN A 4 2.40 -17.38 4.02
CA ASN A 4 3.48 -17.53 3.06
C ASN A 4 4.63 -16.55 3.35
N ILE A 5 4.33 -15.33 3.79
CA ILE A 5 5.34 -14.37 4.29
C ILE A 5 6.13 -15.00 5.45
N ARG A 6 5.43 -15.53 6.47
CA ARG A 6 6.08 -16.25 7.58
C ARG A 6 6.89 -17.47 7.11
N ALA A 7 6.30 -18.31 6.27
CA ALA A 7 6.97 -19.51 5.76
C ALA A 7 8.23 -19.19 4.94
N SER A 8 8.30 -18.01 4.32
CA SER A 8 9.48 -17.57 3.57
C SER A 8 10.67 -17.18 4.46
N GLY A 9 10.44 -16.96 5.76
CA GLY A 9 11.50 -16.65 6.73
C GLY A 9 11.32 -15.35 7.49
N THR A 10 10.23 -14.59 7.28
CA THR A 10 10.02 -13.33 8.00
C THR A 10 9.77 -13.60 9.49
N PRO A 11 10.58 -13.04 10.39
CA PRO A 11 10.50 -13.31 11.83
C PRO A 11 9.22 -12.72 12.46
N ASP A 12 8.87 -13.22 13.66
CA ASP A 12 7.63 -12.85 14.34
C ASP A 12 7.62 -11.41 14.91
N ASP A 13 8.80 -10.81 15.10
CA ASP A 13 8.97 -9.41 15.53
C ASP A 13 8.65 -8.39 14.43
N ILE A 14 8.67 -8.80 13.15
CA ILE A 14 8.16 -7.98 12.04
C ILE A 14 6.66 -8.26 11.90
N PRO A 15 5.77 -7.32 12.28
CA PRO A 15 4.33 -7.55 12.22
C PRO A 15 3.84 -7.60 10.77
N ILE A 16 2.92 -8.53 10.48
CA ILE A 16 2.19 -8.55 9.20
C ILE A 16 0.89 -7.77 9.42
N VAL A 17 0.87 -6.55 8.91
CA VAL A 17 -0.25 -5.63 9.02
C VAL A 17 -1.17 -5.77 7.82
N VAL A 18 -2.47 -5.72 8.04
CA VAL A 18 -3.48 -5.68 6.96
C VAL A 18 -4.32 -4.43 7.17
N LEU A 19 -4.29 -3.50 6.22
CA LEU A 19 -5.24 -2.39 6.22
C LEU A 19 -6.60 -2.91 5.75
N VAL A 20 -7.62 -2.63 6.52
CA VAL A 20 -8.98 -3.12 6.29
C VAL A 20 -9.93 -1.94 6.37
N THR A 21 -10.82 -1.76 5.41
CA THR A 21 -11.82 -0.68 5.50
C THR A 21 -12.82 -0.95 6.63
N ASN A 22 -13.34 0.12 7.24
CA ASN A 22 -14.25 0.03 8.38
C ASN A 22 -15.62 -0.63 8.06
N ASP A 23 -15.94 -0.82 6.78
CA ASP A 23 -17.12 -1.54 6.29
C ASP A 23 -16.92 -3.07 6.24
N VAL A 24 -15.72 -3.57 6.52
CA VAL A 24 -15.45 -5.01 6.59
C VAL A 24 -16.05 -5.64 7.85
N PRO A 25 -16.81 -6.75 7.71
CA PRO A 25 -17.44 -7.40 8.85
C PRO A 25 -16.46 -7.91 9.92
N ASN A 26 -16.86 -7.83 11.20
CA ASN A 26 -16.04 -8.27 12.34
C ASN A 26 -15.55 -9.73 12.25
N HIS A 27 -16.32 -10.63 11.64
CA HIS A 27 -15.91 -12.03 11.49
C HIS A 27 -14.71 -12.19 10.53
N ILE A 28 -14.51 -11.27 9.59
CA ILE A 28 -13.33 -11.23 8.72
C ILE A 28 -12.13 -10.71 9.51
N LEU A 29 -12.31 -9.67 10.34
CA LEU A 29 -11.26 -9.19 11.25
C LEU A 29 -10.77 -10.30 12.17
N GLN A 30 -11.68 -11.10 12.74
CA GLN A 30 -11.31 -12.25 13.57
C GLN A 30 -10.47 -13.26 12.79
N ARG A 31 -10.84 -13.59 11.54
CA ARG A 31 -10.05 -14.49 10.69
C ARG A 31 -8.65 -13.97 10.39
N LEU A 32 -8.49 -12.65 10.27
CA LEU A 32 -7.18 -12.01 10.09
C LEU A 32 -6.33 -12.15 11.36
N ILE A 33 -6.92 -11.93 12.54
CA ILE A 33 -6.26 -12.12 13.84
C ILE A 33 -5.85 -13.59 14.03
N ASP A 34 -6.76 -14.53 13.75
CA ASP A 34 -6.50 -15.98 13.84
C ASP A 34 -5.38 -16.42 12.87
N ALA A 35 -5.20 -15.69 11.78
CA ALA A 35 -4.11 -15.88 10.82
C ALA A 35 -2.78 -15.21 11.25
N LYS A 36 -2.69 -14.72 12.50
CA LYS A 36 -1.53 -14.01 13.08
C LYS A 36 -1.16 -12.73 12.34
N THR A 37 -2.16 -12.01 11.84
CA THR A 37 -1.98 -10.66 11.28
C THR A 37 -2.51 -9.60 12.22
N VAL A 38 -2.10 -8.35 12.00
CA VAL A 38 -2.60 -7.18 12.72
C VAL A 38 -3.52 -6.39 11.78
N PRO A 39 -4.85 -6.59 11.85
CA PRO A 39 -5.77 -5.77 11.08
C PRO A 39 -5.82 -4.35 11.63
N ILE A 40 -5.69 -3.36 10.76
CA ILE A 40 -5.88 -1.94 11.10
C ILE A 40 -7.07 -1.43 10.31
N GLN A 41 -8.11 -1.02 11.03
CA GLN A 41 -9.27 -0.42 10.39
C GLN A 41 -8.95 0.99 9.90
N ILE A 42 -9.35 1.27 8.66
CA ILE A 42 -9.17 2.55 7.99
C ILE A 42 -10.48 3.02 7.38
N GLU A 43 -10.64 4.33 7.25
CA GLU A 43 -11.74 4.89 6.47
C GLU A 43 -11.54 4.59 4.97
N PRO A 44 -12.58 4.14 4.25
CA PRO A 44 -12.54 4.02 2.80
C PRO A 44 -12.07 5.33 2.16
N TRP A 45 -11.33 5.22 1.07
CA TRP A 45 -10.91 6.38 0.31
C TRP A 45 -11.31 6.16 -1.15
N ARG A 46 -12.42 6.81 -1.52
CA ARG A 46 -13.06 6.70 -2.83
C ARG A 46 -13.23 8.09 -3.42
N ARG A 47 -13.17 8.23 -4.74
CA ARG A 47 -13.50 9.49 -5.44
C ARG A 47 -14.93 9.43 -5.98
N ALA A 48 -15.61 10.56 -5.92
CA ALA A 48 -16.93 10.71 -6.56
C ALA A 48 -16.77 10.74 -8.09
N GLY A 49 -17.73 10.17 -8.82
CA GLY A 49 -17.75 10.21 -10.28
C GLY A 49 -16.81 9.20 -10.97
N VAL A 50 -16.27 8.23 -10.23
CA VAL A 50 -15.49 7.11 -10.80
C VAL A 50 -16.46 6.07 -11.38
N SER A 51 -16.33 5.78 -12.67
CA SER A 51 -17.09 4.73 -13.37
C SER A 51 -16.51 3.34 -13.17
N ASP A 52 -15.18 3.23 -13.05
CA ASP A 52 -14.51 1.94 -12.83
C ASP A 52 -14.57 1.53 -11.36
N LEU A 53 -15.50 0.63 -11.05
CA LEU A 53 -15.69 0.08 -9.72
C LEU A 53 -14.57 -0.88 -9.29
N THR A 54 -13.74 -1.34 -10.22
CA THR A 54 -12.63 -2.26 -9.93
C THR A 54 -11.59 -1.58 -9.05
N TRP A 55 -11.31 -0.31 -9.32
CA TRP A 55 -10.23 0.47 -8.69
C TRP A 55 -10.74 1.58 -7.78
N VAL A 56 -12.06 1.63 -7.53
CA VAL A 56 -12.68 2.70 -6.72
C VAL A 56 -12.09 2.80 -5.31
N ASP A 57 -11.63 1.68 -4.76
CA ASP A 57 -11.00 1.58 -3.44
C ASP A 57 -9.46 1.65 -3.48
N SER A 58 -8.85 1.83 -4.65
CA SER A 58 -7.39 1.74 -4.77
C SER A 58 -6.68 2.86 -4.01
N LEU A 59 -7.32 4.01 -3.79
CA LEU A 59 -6.74 5.09 -2.98
C LEU A 59 -6.65 4.74 -1.49
N ALA A 60 -7.48 3.81 -0.98
CA ALA A 60 -7.41 3.37 0.41
C ALA A 60 -6.04 2.75 0.74
N LYS A 61 -5.37 2.16 -0.26
CA LYS A 61 -3.98 1.70 -0.17
C LYS A 61 -3.01 2.80 0.24
N LEU A 62 -3.19 4.04 -0.24
CA LEU A 62 -2.26 5.14 0.03
C LEU A 62 -2.22 5.55 1.50
N ARG A 63 -3.13 5.03 2.32
CA ARG A 63 -3.08 5.13 3.77
C ARG A 63 -1.86 4.48 4.40
N ILE A 64 -1.13 3.63 3.68
CA ILE A 64 0.17 3.10 4.13
C ILE A 64 1.18 4.21 4.47
N PHE A 65 1.02 5.42 3.93
CA PHE A 65 1.86 6.57 4.24
C PHE A 65 1.52 7.26 5.58
N GLU A 66 0.34 7.00 6.18
CA GLU A 66 0.03 7.55 7.51
C GLU A 66 0.92 6.91 8.58
N GLU A 67 1.46 7.73 9.49
CA GLU A 67 2.32 7.28 10.57
C GLU A 67 1.52 6.44 11.57
N ARG A 68 1.98 5.20 11.77
CA ARG A 68 1.40 4.25 12.74
C ARG A 68 2.44 3.64 13.68
N GLY A 69 3.55 4.35 13.87
CA GLY A 69 4.69 3.87 14.67
C GLY A 69 5.60 2.87 13.96
N TYR A 70 5.50 2.75 12.62
CA TYR A 70 6.44 1.97 11.82
C TYR A 70 7.48 2.89 11.18
N GLU A 71 8.77 2.60 11.40
CA GLU A 71 9.87 3.33 10.77
C GLU A 71 9.99 3.00 9.27
N ARG A 72 9.63 1.77 8.90
CA ARG A 72 9.64 1.31 7.50
C ARG A 72 8.55 0.29 7.26
N VAL A 73 7.93 0.36 6.09
CA VAL A 73 6.88 -0.56 5.65
C VAL A 73 7.24 -1.12 4.28
N ILE A 74 7.20 -2.45 4.15
CA ILE A 74 7.13 -3.13 2.85
C ILE A 74 5.66 -3.40 2.58
N TYR A 75 5.10 -2.71 1.61
CA TYR A 75 3.74 -2.92 1.15
C TYR A 75 3.69 -3.96 0.04
N LEU A 76 2.66 -4.80 0.06
CA LEU A 76 2.31 -5.74 -0.99
C LEU A 76 0.80 -5.62 -1.27
N ASP A 77 0.41 -5.58 -2.54
CA ASP A 77 -1.00 -5.72 -2.90
C ASP A 77 -1.56 -7.07 -2.40
N SER A 78 -2.85 -7.11 -2.09
CA SER A 78 -3.49 -8.29 -1.49
C SER A 78 -3.56 -9.50 -2.42
N ASP A 79 -3.45 -9.28 -3.73
CA ASP A 79 -3.45 -10.27 -4.80
C ASP A 79 -2.03 -10.71 -5.23
N ALA A 80 -0.98 -10.19 -4.59
CA ALA A 80 0.38 -10.62 -4.86
C ALA A 80 0.66 -12.03 -4.33
N TRP A 81 1.74 -12.65 -4.82
CA TRP A 81 2.24 -13.93 -4.31
C TRP A 81 3.74 -13.85 -4.05
N LEU A 82 4.13 -14.03 -2.79
CA LEU A 82 5.53 -13.96 -2.37
C LEU A 82 6.28 -15.27 -2.69
N HIS A 83 7.26 -15.23 -3.60
CA HIS A 83 8.07 -16.42 -3.89
C HIS A 83 9.27 -16.61 -2.97
N ARG A 84 9.78 -15.54 -2.37
CA ARG A 84 10.99 -15.53 -1.52
C ARG A 84 10.86 -14.43 -0.46
N ASN A 85 11.60 -14.55 0.63
CA ASN A 85 11.70 -13.52 1.65
C ASN A 85 12.17 -12.19 1.06
N LEU A 86 11.51 -11.10 1.46
CA LEU A 86 11.82 -9.73 1.02
C LEU A 86 12.33 -8.84 2.16
N ASP A 87 12.68 -9.39 3.32
CA ASP A 87 13.06 -8.58 4.49
C ASP A 87 14.35 -7.81 4.25
N HIS A 88 15.20 -8.26 3.33
CA HIS A 88 16.36 -7.50 2.87
C HIS A 88 16.00 -6.12 2.29
N LEU A 89 14.75 -5.91 1.85
CA LEU A 89 14.27 -4.60 1.42
C LEU A 89 14.17 -3.60 2.59
N PHE A 90 14.02 -4.06 3.84
CA PHE A 90 14.13 -3.16 5.01
C PHE A 90 15.52 -2.54 5.12
N ALA A 91 16.56 -3.22 4.61
CA ALA A 91 17.93 -2.73 4.58
C ALA A 91 18.23 -1.83 3.38
N MET A 92 17.27 -1.59 2.47
CA MET A 92 17.40 -0.55 1.44
C MET A 92 17.39 0.83 2.14
N ALA A 93 18.55 1.20 2.65
CA ALA A 93 18.82 2.40 3.40
C ALA A 93 19.17 3.55 2.45
N GLY A 94 18.51 4.68 2.65
CA GLY A 94 18.76 5.96 1.99
C GLY A 94 17.70 6.98 2.43
N ASP A 95 17.88 8.24 2.06
CA ASP A 95 16.94 9.34 2.36
C ASP A 95 15.66 9.27 1.50
N ALA A 96 15.53 8.24 0.65
CA ALA A 96 14.38 8.06 -0.21
C ALA A 96 13.15 7.67 0.62
N VAL A 97 12.07 8.42 0.42
CA VAL A 97 10.78 8.23 1.09
C VAL A 97 9.95 7.09 0.49
N LEU A 98 10.26 6.70 -0.75
CA LEU A 98 9.55 5.69 -1.54
C LEU A 98 10.55 4.94 -2.44
N TRP A 99 10.50 3.62 -2.40
CA TRP A 99 11.10 2.74 -3.41
C TRP A 99 10.00 1.90 -4.06
N ALA A 100 10.05 1.78 -5.38
CA ALA A 100 9.07 1.07 -6.17
C ALA A 100 9.71 0.36 -7.38
N PRO A 101 9.18 -0.78 -7.82
CA PRO A 101 9.67 -1.47 -9.01
C PRO A 101 9.27 -0.71 -10.28
N ARG A 102 10.17 -0.67 -11.27
CA ARG A 102 9.87 -0.08 -12.59
C ARG A 102 8.69 -0.79 -13.25
N ALA A 103 7.72 -0.03 -13.76
CA ALA A 103 6.56 -0.56 -14.47
C ALA A 103 6.87 -0.84 -15.96
N TYR A 104 7.89 -1.65 -16.23
CA TYR A 104 8.36 -1.92 -17.60
C TYR A 104 7.29 -2.50 -18.54
N TYR A 105 6.22 -3.06 -17.99
CA TYR A 105 5.11 -3.68 -18.70
C TYR A 105 3.97 -2.71 -19.06
N LEU A 106 3.99 -1.45 -18.60
CA LEU A 106 2.95 -0.43 -18.86
C LEU A 106 3.38 0.66 -19.84
N GLY A 107 4.51 0.46 -20.53
CA GLY A 107 5.06 1.43 -21.46
C GLY A 107 5.55 2.71 -20.76
N GLU A 108 5.59 3.83 -21.48
CA GLU A 108 6.09 5.11 -20.96
C GLU A 108 5.09 5.84 -20.04
N LYS A 109 3.86 5.32 -19.91
CA LYS A 109 2.79 5.96 -19.12
C LYS A 109 3.10 5.98 -17.62
N TYR A 110 3.71 4.92 -17.09
CA TYR A 110 4.06 4.81 -15.67
C TYR A 110 5.54 4.45 -15.53
N GLN A 111 6.24 5.18 -14.67
CA GLN A 111 7.64 4.89 -14.39
C GLN A 111 7.77 3.71 -13.44
N PHE A 112 6.89 3.62 -12.44
CA PHE A 112 6.90 2.55 -11.45
C PHE A 112 5.51 2.02 -11.13
N GLY A 113 5.47 0.76 -10.69
CA GLY A 113 4.25 0.10 -10.23
C GLY A 113 4.06 0.28 -8.74
N SER A 114 2.82 0.21 -8.27
CA SER A 114 2.50 0.32 -6.84
C SER A 114 2.28 -1.04 -6.16
N THR A 115 2.52 -2.17 -6.84
CA THR A 115 2.23 -3.53 -6.32
C THR A 115 3.12 -3.99 -5.17
N LEU A 116 4.33 -3.43 -5.12
CA LEU A 116 5.32 -3.60 -4.06
C LEU A 116 5.93 -2.23 -3.81
N LEU A 117 5.86 -1.73 -2.59
CA LEU A 117 6.45 -0.44 -2.21
C LEU A 117 7.28 -0.63 -0.95
N VAL A 118 8.41 0.08 -0.85
CA VAL A 118 9.13 0.25 0.43
C VAL A 118 9.04 1.72 0.79
N ILE A 119 8.42 2.02 1.92
CA ILE A 119 8.14 3.39 2.33
C ILE A 119 8.60 3.67 3.74
N THR A 120 8.93 4.93 3.98
CA THR A 120 9.01 5.51 5.32
C THR A 120 7.69 6.28 5.54
N PRO A 121 6.75 5.79 6.36
CA PRO A 121 5.51 6.51 6.63
C PRO A 121 5.77 7.93 7.12
N SER A 122 4.98 8.88 6.63
CA SER A 122 5.08 10.30 7.00
C SER A 122 3.74 10.98 6.80
N ASN A 123 3.20 11.56 7.86
CA ASN A 123 1.93 12.29 7.77
C ASN A 123 2.05 13.50 6.83
N ALA A 124 3.22 14.15 6.78
CA ALA A 124 3.47 15.25 5.85
C ALA A 124 3.46 14.79 4.37
N LEU A 125 3.91 13.57 4.08
CA LEU A 125 3.79 13.00 2.72
C LEU A 125 2.35 12.57 2.44
N PHE A 126 1.67 11.99 3.43
CA PHE A 126 0.27 11.63 3.30
C PHE A 126 -0.61 12.85 2.99
N ASP A 127 -0.38 13.99 3.65
CA ASP A 127 -1.08 15.24 3.37
C ASP A 127 -0.89 15.69 1.91
N LYS A 128 0.33 15.57 1.36
CA LYS A 128 0.62 15.86 -0.06
C LYS A 128 -0.13 14.91 -1.00
N ILE A 129 -0.19 13.62 -0.67
CA ILE A 129 -0.95 12.62 -1.41
C ILE A 129 -2.45 12.95 -1.38
N GLN A 130 -2.97 13.35 -0.23
CA GLN A 130 -4.36 13.78 -0.09
C GLN A 130 -4.66 15.02 -0.94
N GLU A 131 -3.76 16.00 -0.96
CA GLU A 131 -3.88 17.19 -1.79
C GLU A 131 -3.86 16.86 -3.30
N ALA A 132 -2.91 16.03 -3.74
CA ALA A 132 -2.84 15.57 -5.14
C ALA A 132 -4.12 14.84 -5.56
N THR A 133 -4.68 14.01 -4.68
CA THR A 133 -5.92 13.28 -4.94
C THR A 133 -7.14 14.22 -5.03
N LYS A 134 -7.18 15.29 -4.23
CA LYS A 134 -8.24 16.31 -4.30
C LYS A 134 -8.16 17.12 -5.61
N ASN A 135 -6.95 17.43 -6.05
CA ASN A 135 -6.67 18.22 -7.25
C ASN A 135 -6.47 17.37 -8.52
N ALA A 136 -6.95 16.12 -8.48
CA ALA A 136 -6.72 15.15 -9.54
C ALA A 136 -7.22 15.65 -10.92
N PRO A 137 -6.41 15.50 -11.98
CA PRO A 137 -6.65 16.13 -13.28
C PRO A 137 -7.78 15.49 -14.09
N LYS A 138 -8.29 14.34 -13.65
CA LYS A 138 -9.32 13.54 -14.33
C LYS A 138 -10.18 12.77 -13.33
N PRO A 139 -11.40 12.33 -13.69
CA PRO A 139 -12.25 11.52 -12.82
C PRO A 139 -11.65 10.14 -12.48
N GLU A 140 -11.04 9.46 -13.45
CA GLU A 140 -10.34 8.18 -13.24
C GLU A 140 -8.89 8.45 -12.81
N TYR A 141 -8.67 8.49 -11.51
CA TYR A 141 -7.37 8.77 -10.91
C TYR A 141 -7.19 7.87 -9.69
N PHE A 142 -6.27 6.92 -9.83
CA PHE A 142 -6.05 5.84 -8.90
C PHE A 142 -4.68 5.95 -8.24
N ASP A 143 -4.37 5.06 -7.31
CA ASP A 143 -3.10 5.03 -6.58
C ASP A 143 -1.87 5.15 -7.48
N MET A 144 -1.80 4.42 -8.59
CA MET A 144 -0.67 4.53 -9.52
C MET A 144 -0.56 5.89 -10.19
N ASP A 145 -1.69 6.51 -10.56
CA ASP A 145 -1.68 7.87 -11.12
C ASP A 145 -1.16 8.88 -10.10
N VAL A 146 -1.69 8.84 -8.87
CA VAL A 146 -1.27 9.74 -7.77
C VAL A 146 0.22 9.62 -7.51
N LEU A 147 0.73 8.40 -7.36
CA LEU A 147 2.14 8.18 -7.02
C LEU A 147 3.07 8.59 -8.17
N ASN A 148 2.77 8.23 -9.43
CA ASN A 148 3.62 8.58 -10.56
C ASN A 148 3.57 10.09 -10.86
N ASP A 149 2.44 10.76 -10.64
CA ASP A 149 2.37 12.22 -10.79
C ASP A 149 3.11 12.97 -9.68
N LEU A 150 3.30 12.37 -8.50
CA LEU A 150 4.06 13.01 -7.40
C LEU A 150 5.57 12.77 -7.47
N TRP A 151 6.01 11.65 -8.05
CA TRP A 151 7.41 11.18 -8.01
C TRP A 151 7.95 10.72 -9.37
N HIS A 152 7.57 11.42 -10.45
CA HIS A 152 8.14 11.23 -11.79
C HIS A 152 9.54 11.83 -11.94
#